data_AF-U7QEP3-F1
#
_entry.id   AF-U7QEP3-F1
#
_cell.length_a   1.000
_cell.length_b   1.000
_cell.length_c   1.000
_cell.angle_alpha   90.00
_cell.angle_beta   90.00
_cell.angle_gamma   90.00
#
_symmetry.space_group_name_H-M   'P 1'
#
loop_
_entity.id
_entity.type
_entity.pdbx_description
1 polymer ?
#
loop_
_entity_poly.entity_id
_entity_poly.type
_entity_poly.pdbx_seq_one_letter_code
_entity_poly.pdbx_strand_id
1 'polypeptide(L)' 'MKRLLRPEEIANLVTYLCSEQSSGTTGAALRVEGGIINTIA' A
#
# COMPACT_ATOMS: atom_id res chain seq x y z
N MET A 1 3.49 -6.48 11.04
CA MET A 1 4.57 -7.32 10.46
C MET A 1 5.86 -6.52 10.53
N LYS A 2 7.04 -7.16 10.60
CA LYS A 2 8.36 -6.50 10.61
C LYS A 2 9.31 -7.25 9.68
N ARG A 3 9.02 -7.21 8.38
CA ARG A 3 9.88 -7.83 7.36
C ARG A 3 9.88 -7.02 6.08
N LEU A 4 10.90 -7.24 5.25
CA LEU A 4 10.91 -6.77 3.87
C LEU A 4 9.75 -7.40 3.10
N LEU A 5 9.02 -6.56 2.37
CA LEU A 5 8.01 -7.01 1.43
C LEU A 5 8.67 -7.57 0.17
N ARG A 6 7.98 -8.51 -0.47
CA ARG A 6 8.29 -8.94 -1.81
C ARG A 6 7.63 -8.00 -2.83
N PRO A 7 8.16 -7.86 -4.05
CA PRO A 7 7.60 -6.97 -5.06
C PRO A 7 6.11 -7.21 -5.35
N GLU A 8 5.65 -8.47 -5.27
CA GLU A 8 4.26 -8.83 -5.55
C GLU A 8 3.28 -8.23 -4.54
N GLU A 9 3.74 -7.99 -3.31
CA GLU A 9 2.92 -7.39 -2.25
C GLU A 9 2.66 -5.90 -2.52
N ILE A 10 3.63 -5.22 -3.14
CA ILE A 10 3.50 -3.84 -3.62
C ILE A 10 2.59 -3.82 -4.86
N ALA A 11 2.82 -4.73 -5.80
CA ALA A 11 2.06 -4.83 -7.04
C ALA A 11 0.56 -5.08 -6.80
N ASN A 12 0.20 -5.86 -5.77
CA ASN A 12 -1.20 -6.08 -5.41
C ASN A 12 -1.91 -4.77 -5.00
N LEU A 13 -1.26 -3.92 -4.20
CA LEU A 13 -1.84 -2.63 -3.84
C LEU A 13 -1.99 -1.73 -5.08
N VAL A 14 -0.97 -1.68 -5.94
CA VAL A 14 -1.03 -0.91 -7.20
C VAL A 14 -2.18 -1.41 -8.08
N THR A 15 -2.33 -2.73 -8.23
CA THR A 15 -3.39 -3.34 -9.02
C THR A 15 -4.78 -2.97 -8.49
N TYR A 16 -4.96 -2.99 -7.16
CA TYR A 16 -6.19 -2.54 -6.53
C TYR A 16 -6.47 -1.06 -6.81
N LEU A 17 -5.46 -0.18 -6.67
CA LEU A 17 -5.58 1.26 -6.89
C LEU A 17 -5.81 1.65 -8.36
N CYS A 18 -5.44 0.78 -9.30
CA CYS A 18 -5.74 0.98 -10.72
C CYS A 18 -7.10 0.38 -11.14
N SER A 19 -7.85 -0.21 -10.21
CA SER A 19 -9.14 -0.85 -10.50
C SER A 19 -10.33 0.03 -10.14
N GLU A 20 -11.50 -0.27 -10.73
CA GLU A 20 -12.77 0.40 -10.41
C GLU A 20 -13.15 0.31 -8.92
N GLN A 21 -12.63 -0.69 -8.20
CA GLN A 21 -12.89 -0.88 -6.78
C GLN A 21 -12.31 0.25 -5.91
N SER A 22 -11.33 1.01 -6.42
CA SER A 22 -10.75 2.15 -5.71
C SER A 22 -11.22 3.51 -6.23
N SER A 23 -12.35 3.58 -6.98
CA SER A 23 -12.87 4.83 -7.55
C SER A 23 -13.05 5.98 -6.55
N GLY A 24 -13.30 5.68 -5.28
CA GLY A 24 -13.38 6.67 -4.19
C GLY A 24 -12.05 7.02 -3.50
N THR A 25 -10.95 6.38 -3.86
CA THR A 25 -9.63 6.58 -3.24
C THR A 25 -8.80 7.52 -4.09
N THR A 26 -8.79 8.81 -3.74
CA THR A 26 -8.03 9.85 -4.44
C THR A 26 -7.38 10.82 -3.45
N GLY A 27 -6.28 11.46 -3.85
CA GLY A 27 -5.57 12.46 -3.04
C GLY A 27 -4.88 11.92 -1.77
N ALA A 28 -4.88 10.60 -1.55
CA ALA A 28 -4.31 9.98 -0.36
C ALA A 28 -2.93 9.35 -0.65
N ALA A 29 -2.00 9.50 0.30
CA ALA A 29 -0.72 8.80 0.29
C ALA A 29 -0.86 7.46 1.02
N LEU A 30 -1.00 6.37 0.27
CA LEU A 30 -1.11 5.02 0.81
C LEU A 30 0.26 4.35 0.90
N ARG A 31 0.52 3.64 2.00
CA ARG A 31 1.83 3.05 2.31
C ARG A 31 1.80 1.53 2.22
N VAL A 32 2.84 0.94 1.62
CA VAL A 32 3.05 -0.51 1.54
C VAL A 32 4.51 -0.85 1.86
N GLU A 33 4.83 -0.88 3.16
CA GLU A 33 6.22 -0.80 3.65
C GLU A 33 6.58 -1.91 4.67
N GLY A 34 5.75 -2.95 4.83
CA GLY A 34 6.06 -4.12 5.66
C GLY A 34 6.15 -3.87 7.18
N GLY A 35 5.74 -2.69 7.65
CA GLY A 35 5.77 -2.26 9.05
C GLY A 35 7.15 -1.79 9.55
N ILE A 36 8.00 -1.33 8.63
CA ILE A 36 9.36 -0.86 8.93
C ILE A 36 9.36 0.62 9.38
N ILE A 37 8.40 1.42 8.90
CA ILE A 37 8.26 2.82 9.30
C ILE A 37 7.37 2.91 10.54
N ASN A 38 7.91 3.45 11.64
CA ASN A 38 7.11 3.81 12.81
C ASN A 38 6.20 4.98 12.46
N THR A 39 4.88 4.75 12.46
CA THR A 39 3.90 5.84 12.41
C THR A 39 3.86 6.49 13.78
N ILE A 40 4.28 7.74 13.86
CA ILE A 40 4.00 8.61 15.01
C ILE A 40 2.55 9.06 14.81
N ALA A 41 1.65 8.59 15.67
CA ALA A 41 0.24 8.96 15.68
C ALA A 41 0.03 10.20 16.55
#